data_AF-D8LZI6-F1
#
_entry.id   AF-D8LZI6-F1
#
_cell.length_a   1.000
_cell.length_b   1.000
_cell.length_c   1.000
_cell.angle_alpha   90.00
_cell.angle_beta   90.00
_cell.angle_gamma   90.00
#
_symmetry.space_group_name_H-M   'P 1'
#
loop_
_entity.id
_entity.type
_entity.pdbx_description
1 polymer ?
#
loop_
_entity_poly.entity_id
_entity_poly.type
_entity_poly.pdbx_seq_one_letter_code
_entity_poly.pdbx_strand_id
1 'polypeptide(L)'
;MSETPIYSDDYVQMWKMVEESFDRLCTIWDDIGVHSSSSRDELKRNYIVSCKTALSVHLENYRKTLIQSFEKKEQKLNEMCTNLGYDIGMIWKNENGVDRRENKTLREKETIIDKILEEVDRKYVSQMIKSEQLINELKGLYDELEEEMESDFRNPEAFLTEGNRNLLLARINDISIVKEKRINARSRCLNELNSFYTLLGITAENAEDEFDKQVLSHPETLSLRKSDIEKLYHRCNALSELQTDRINIINQYMQQIEALWKLLETSAEEVDAFSAKCQINLSNETISLHENYLHQLQEQVKQRLTQLIPAIREEIQGVIDYICAYSNVLQSWDLSVLQASPGISDRSD
;
A
#
# COMPACT_ATOMS: atom_id res chain seq x y z
N MET A 1 34.64 80.11 36.07
CA MET A 1 33.48 80.39 35.19
C MET A 1 32.58 79.18 35.28
N SER A 2 31.39 79.33 35.85
CA SER A 2 30.42 78.26 36.06
C SER A 2 29.58 78.07 34.80
N GLU A 3 29.70 76.92 34.16
CA GLU A 3 28.83 76.52 33.06
C GLU A 3 27.39 76.38 33.59
N THR A 4 26.50 77.25 33.14
CA THR A 4 25.06 77.10 33.35
C THR A 4 24.56 75.89 32.58
N PRO A 5 23.92 74.90 33.23
CA PRO A 5 23.39 73.73 32.53
C PRO A 5 22.29 74.17 31.57
N ILE A 6 22.46 73.86 30.29
CA ILE A 6 21.44 74.06 29.26
C ILE A 6 20.39 72.97 29.48
N TYR A 7 19.27 73.32 30.11
CA TYR A 7 18.12 72.44 30.24
C TYR A 7 17.35 72.39 28.90
N SER A 8 16.75 71.24 28.58
CA SER A 8 15.91 71.14 27.38
C SER A 8 14.63 71.99 27.52
N ASP A 9 14.12 72.52 26.41
CA ASP A 9 12.88 73.32 26.40
C ASP A 9 11.70 72.58 27.05
N ASP A 10 11.61 71.26 26.86
CA ASP A 10 10.60 70.41 27.48
C ASP A 10 10.73 70.37 29.01
N TYR A 11 11.96 70.35 29.53
CA TYR A 11 12.21 70.40 30.97
C TYR A 11 11.76 71.74 31.56
N VAL A 12 12.05 72.85 30.87
CA VAL A 12 11.66 74.19 31.29
C VAL A 12 10.13 74.34 31.26
N GLN A 13 9.45 73.80 30.25
CA GLN A 13 7.99 73.82 30.17
C GLN A 13 7.34 72.96 31.26
N MET A 14 7.84 71.74 31.50
CA MET A 14 7.35 70.88 32.58
C MET A 14 7.54 71.53 33.95
N TRP A 15 8.71 72.15 34.18
CA TRP A 15 9.00 72.87 35.41
C TRP A 15 8.02 74.01 35.63
N LYS A 16 7.75 74.81 34.60
CA LYS A 16 6.78 75.90 34.67
C LYS A 16 5.37 75.40 34.99
N MET A 17 4.92 74.29 34.41
CA MET A 17 3.61 73.70 34.71
C MET A 17 3.51 73.20 36.16
N VAL A 18 4.59 72.62 36.68
CA VAL A 18 4.68 72.17 38.09
C VAL A 18 4.63 73.38 39.03
N GLU A 19 5.32 74.47 38.70
CA GLU A 19 5.29 75.72 39.45
C GLU A 19 3.91 76.38 39.42
N GLU A 20 3.30 76.54 38.24
CA GLU A 20 1.95 77.11 38.11
C GLU A 20 0.90 76.28 38.87
N SER A 21 1.06 74.95 38.88
CA SER A 21 0.17 74.05 39.63
C SER A 21 0.36 74.21 41.14
N PHE A 22 1.61 74.38 41.59
CA PHE A 22 1.92 74.61 43.00
C PHE A 22 1.47 75.99 43.48
N ASP A 23 1.59 77.03 42.65
CA ASP A 23 1.13 78.38 42.97
C ASP A 23 -0.39 78.43 43.13
N ARG A 24 -1.14 77.66 42.33
CA ARG A 24 -2.59 77.48 42.52
C ARG A 24 -2.91 76.79 43.85
N LEU A 25 -2.12 75.79 44.26
CA LEU A 25 -2.29 75.18 45.58
C LEU A 25 -2.01 76.18 46.70
N CYS A 26 -1.00 77.05 46.54
CA CYS A 26 -0.74 78.14 47.48
C CYS A 26 -1.92 79.10 47.59
N THR A 27 -2.54 79.51 46.47
CA THR A 27 -3.72 80.39 46.52
C THR A 27 -4.89 79.76 47.27
N ILE A 28 -5.11 78.45 47.10
CA ILE A 28 -6.16 77.73 47.85
C ILE A 28 -5.80 77.65 49.34
N TRP A 29 -4.53 77.43 49.68
CA TRP A 29 -4.09 77.43 51.09
C TRP A 29 -4.20 78.81 51.75
N ASP A 30 -3.96 79.88 50.98
CA ASP A 30 -4.19 81.25 51.41
C ASP A 30 -5.68 81.50 51.70
N ASP A 31 -6.58 81.05 50.81
CA ASP A 31 -8.03 81.19 50.98
C ASP A 31 -8.57 80.44 52.22
N ILE A 32 -7.98 79.28 52.54
CA ILE A 32 -8.39 78.46 53.71
C ILE A 32 -7.66 78.90 54.99
N GLY A 33 -6.56 79.66 54.88
CA GLY A 33 -5.77 80.16 56.00
C GLY A 33 -4.83 79.12 56.64
N VAL A 34 -4.22 78.25 55.82
CA VAL A 34 -3.41 77.10 56.29
C VAL A 34 -1.96 77.19 55.79
N HIS A 35 -1.04 76.55 56.54
CA HIS A 35 0.40 76.43 56.29
C HIS A 35 1.22 77.73 56.40
N SER A 36 2.23 77.72 57.28
CA SER A 36 3.26 78.78 57.36
C SER A 36 4.21 78.74 56.16
N SER A 37 4.91 79.84 55.88
CA SER A 37 5.90 79.93 54.80
C SER A 37 6.94 78.79 54.85
N SER A 38 7.42 78.44 56.05
CA SER A 38 8.36 77.33 56.24
C SER A 38 7.78 75.95 55.87
N SER A 39 6.50 75.70 56.18
CA SER A 39 5.81 74.46 55.80
C SER A 39 5.45 74.40 54.31
N ARG A 40 5.28 75.56 53.64
CA ARG A 40 5.03 75.60 52.19
C ARG A 40 6.27 75.21 51.39
N ASP A 41 7.46 75.62 51.82
CA ASP A 41 8.72 75.23 51.17
C ASP A 41 9.00 73.73 51.25
N GLU A 42 8.60 73.10 52.36
CA GLU A 42 8.67 71.64 52.52
C GLU A 42 7.63 70.92 51.65
N LEU A 43 6.38 71.42 51.62
CA LEU A 43 5.33 70.89 50.75
C LEU A 43 5.67 71.06 49.26
N LYS A 44 6.30 72.16 48.86
CA LYS A 44 6.79 72.38 47.48
C LYS A 44 7.81 71.33 47.09
N ARG A 45 8.80 71.08 47.97
CA ARG A 45 9.80 70.03 47.78
C ARG A 45 9.14 68.64 47.66
N ASN A 46 8.22 68.31 48.56
CA ASN A 46 7.51 67.04 48.54
C ASN A 46 6.66 66.86 47.27
N TYR A 47 5.99 67.91 46.81
CA TYR A 47 5.21 67.91 45.57
C TYR A 47 6.09 67.66 44.34
N ILE A 48 7.20 68.40 44.20
CA ILE A 48 8.16 68.22 43.10
C ILE A 48 8.76 66.80 43.12
N VAL A 49 9.13 66.29 44.31
CA VAL A 49 9.63 64.92 44.48
C VAL A 49 8.57 63.89 44.08
N SER A 50 7.31 64.11 44.43
CA SER A 50 6.20 63.22 44.06
C SER A 50 5.99 63.20 42.54
N CYS A 51 5.97 64.36 41.88
CA CYS A 51 5.87 64.46 40.41
C CYS A 51 7.03 63.76 39.71
N LYS A 52 8.28 64.00 40.17
CA LYS A 52 9.47 63.32 39.64
C LYS A 52 9.40 61.81 39.82
N THR A 53 9.01 61.35 41.01
CA THR A 53 8.86 59.92 41.32
C THR A 53 7.80 59.27 40.42
N ALA A 54 6.63 59.90 40.28
CA ALA A 54 5.56 59.37 39.43
C ALA A 54 5.98 59.24 37.96
N LEU A 55 6.63 60.27 37.40
CA LEU A 55 7.17 60.22 36.03
C LEU A 55 8.27 59.16 35.88
N SER A 56 9.17 59.05 36.86
CA SER A 56 10.24 58.04 36.84
C SER A 56 9.67 56.63 36.88
N VAL A 57 8.70 56.36 37.74
CA VAL A 57 8.01 55.06 37.84
C VAL A 57 7.27 54.74 36.54
N HIS A 58 6.57 55.71 35.95
CA HIS A 58 5.87 55.52 34.68
C HIS A 58 6.84 55.16 33.54
N LEU A 59 7.93 55.91 33.39
CA LEU A 59 8.94 55.66 32.36
C LEU A 59 9.65 54.32 32.57
N GLU A 60 9.97 53.95 33.81
CA GLU A 60 10.62 52.67 34.11
C GLU A 60 9.68 51.49 33.86
N ASN A 61 8.39 51.61 34.19
CA ASN A 61 7.37 50.60 33.86
C ASN A 61 7.19 50.45 32.35
N TYR A 62 7.15 51.57 31.61
CA TYR A 62 7.06 51.55 30.15
C TYR A 62 8.28 50.89 29.53
N ARG A 63 9.49 51.25 30.00
CA ARG A 63 10.76 50.63 29.59
C ARG A 63 10.76 49.12 29.85
N LYS A 64 10.34 48.69 31.04
CA LYS A 64 10.24 47.27 31.41
C LYS A 64 9.30 46.51 30.49
N THR A 65 8.13 47.10 30.18
CA THR A 65 7.14 46.51 29.26
C THR A 65 7.71 46.33 27.85
N LEU A 66 8.44 47.33 27.34
CA LEU A 66 9.12 47.24 26.04
C LEU A 66 10.18 46.14 26.01
N ILE A 67 11.00 46.04 27.05
CA ILE A 67 12.04 44.99 27.15
C ILE A 67 11.40 43.60 27.15
N GLN A 68 10.34 43.39 27.93
CA GLN A 68 9.62 42.12 27.96
C GLN A 68 8.94 41.78 26.62
N SER A 69 8.45 42.79 25.89
CA SER A 69 7.93 42.64 24.54
C SER A 69 9.03 42.12 23.59
N PHE A 70 10.25 42.65 23.71
CA PHE A 70 11.39 42.22 22.87
C PHE A 70 11.80 40.79 23.17
N GLU A 71 11.96 40.43 24.44
CA GLU A 71 12.36 39.07 24.82
C GLU A 71 11.39 38.01 24.25
N LYS A 72 10.08 38.28 24.31
CA LYS A 72 9.06 37.39 23.74
C LYS A 72 9.14 37.29 22.23
N LYS A 73 9.31 38.42 21.53
CA LYS A 73 9.42 38.46 20.06
C LYS A 73 10.72 37.80 19.58
N GLU A 74 11.83 38.00 20.29
CA GLU A 74 13.11 37.36 20.00
C GLU A 74 13.05 35.85 20.25
N GLN A 75 12.39 35.39 21.31
CA GLN A 75 12.15 33.97 21.55
C GLN A 75 11.36 33.34 20.39
N LYS A 76 10.24 33.96 19.99
CA LYS A 76 9.42 33.48 18.86
C LYS A 76 10.23 33.43 17.56
N LEU A 77 11.05 34.46 17.30
CA LEU A 77 11.96 34.49 16.15
C LEU A 77 12.98 33.35 16.20
N ASN A 78 13.53 33.07 17.37
CA ASN A 78 14.51 31.99 17.56
C ASN A 78 13.92 30.62 17.23
N GLU A 79 12.72 30.34 17.75
CA GLU A 79 12.00 29.09 17.48
C GLU A 79 11.74 28.92 15.98
N MET A 80 11.21 29.96 15.30
CA MET A 80 10.96 29.92 13.85
C MET A 80 12.24 29.77 13.03
N CYS A 81 13.31 30.49 13.38
CA CYS A 81 14.57 30.40 12.68
C CYS A 81 15.20 29.02 12.83
N THR A 82 15.16 28.46 14.04
CA THR A 82 15.65 27.10 14.32
C THR A 82 14.92 26.08 13.45
N ASN A 83 13.59 26.15 13.40
CA ASN A 83 12.76 25.26 12.59
C ASN A 83 13.01 25.43 11.08
N LEU A 84 13.25 26.66 10.61
CA LEU A 84 13.60 26.96 9.22
C LEU A 84 15.06 26.64 8.87
N GLY A 85 15.90 26.30 9.86
CA GLY A 85 17.34 26.08 9.67
C GLY A 85 18.14 27.36 9.40
N TYR A 86 17.63 28.52 9.82
CA TYR A 86 18.32 29.81 9.71
C TYR A 86 19.22 30.07 10.91
N ASP A 87 20.40 30.63 10.64
CA ASP A 87 21.25 31.19 11.68
C ASP A 87 20.63 32.49 12.21
N ILE A 88 20.20 32.47 13.47
CA ILE A 88 19.61 33.63 14.14
C ILE A 88 20.58 34.82 14.19
N GLY A 89 21.89 34.58 14.20
CA GLY A 89 22.89 35.66 14.17
C GLY A 89 22.86 36.46 12.87
N MET A 90 22.35 35.88 11.78
CA MET A 90 22.29 36.52 10.47
C MET A 90 21.01 37.34 10.27
N ILE A 91 19.91 37.01 10.94
CA ILE A 91 18.64 37.75 10.78
C ILE A 91 18.75 39.19 11.29
N TRP A 92 19.62 39.42 12.26
CA TRP A 92 19.86 40.73 12.86
C TRP A 92 20.78 41.60 12.01
N LYS A 93 21.49 41.04 11.02
CA LYS A 93 22.48 41.77 10.22
C LYS A 93 21.85 42.40 8.98
N ASN A 94 22.33 43.58 8.61
CA ASN A 94 22.04 44.18 7.31
C ASN A 94 23.00 43.64 6.23
N GLU A 95 22.86 44.13 5.00
CA GLU A 95 23.69 43.74 3.84
C GLU A 95 25.20 43.95 4.07
N ASN A 96 25.57 44.86 4.97
CA ASN A 96 26.95 45.17 5.34
C ASN A 96 27.44 44.39 6.57
N GLY A 97 26.65 43.46 7.10
CA GLY A 97 26.99 42.64 8.27
C GLY A 97 26.84 43.33 9.62
N VAL A 98 26.28 44.55 9.66
CA VAL A 98 26.07 45.34 10.89
C VAL A 98 24.72 44.99 11.50
N ASP A 99 24.66 44.89 12.84
CA ASP A 99 23.39 44.64 13.55
C ASP A 99 22.42 45.81 13.33
N ARG A 100 21.24 45.51 12.80
CA ARG A 100 20.18 46.48 12.49
C ARG A 100 19.72 47.25 13.74
N ARG A 101 19.90 46.68 14.92
CA ARG A 101 19.50 47.24 16.23
C ARG A 101 20.57 48.15 16.84
N GLU A 102 21.79 48.14 16.32
CA GLU A 102 22.90 48.93 16.88
C GLU A 102 22.60 50.44 16.73
N ASN A 103 22.89 51.21 17.79
CA ASN A 103 22.64 52.67 17.84
C ASN A 103 21.17 53.11 17.63
N LYS A 104 20.20 52.24 17.94
CA LYS A 104 18.76 52.54 17.87
C LYS A 104 18.11 52.72 19.23
N THR A 105 17.11 53.60 19.30
CA THR A 105 16.22 53.74 20.46
C THR A 105 15.39 52.47 20.65
N LEU A 106 14.82 52.25 21.85
CA LEU A 106 13.97 51.08 22.11
C LEU A 106 12.80 50.99 21.12
N ARG A 107 12.14 52.11 20.81
CA ARG A 107 11.00 52.14 19.89
C ARG A 107 11.38 51.80 18.44
N GLU A 108 12.56 52.24 18.00
CA GLU A 108 13.09 51.87 16.69
C GLU A 108 13.46 50.39 16.63
N LYS A 109 14.07 49.85 17.70
CA LYS A 109 14.36 48.41 17.83
C LYS A 109 13.09 47.57 17.75
N GLU A 110 12.02 47.99 18.42
CA GLU A 110 10.71 47.33 18.33
C GLU A 110 10.22 47.22 16.88
N THR A 111 10.24 48.35 16.17
CA THR A 111 9.79 48.43 14.78
C THR A 111 10.63 47.53 13.87
N ILE A 112 11.93 47.40 14.14
CA ILE A 112 12.83 46.50 13.40
C ILE A 112 12.49 45.03 13.69
N ILE A 113 12.30 44.67 14.96
CA ILE A 113 11.93 43.31 15.37
C ILE A 113 10.59 42.91 14.75
N ASP A 114 9.60 43.80 14.76
CA ASP A 114 8.28 43.52 14.19
C ASP A 114 8.35 43.25 12.69
N LYS A 115 9.12 44.06 11.94
CA LYS A 115 9.33 43.82 10.51
C LYS A 115 10.02 42.49 10.22
N ILE A 116 11.07 42.15 10.97
CA ILE A 116 11.78 40.88 10.81
C ILE A 116 10.86 39.71 11.17
N LEU A 117 10.08 39.84 12.25
CA LEU A 117 9.10 38.84 12.66
C LEU A 117 8.05 38.60 11.56
N GLU A 118 7.48 39.65 10.97
CA GLU A 118 6.54 39.51 9.85
C GLU A 118 7.16 38.85 8.59
N GLU A 119 8.42 39.12 8.29
CA GLU A 119 9.13 38.49 7.18
C GLU A 119 9.40 37.00 7.44
N VAL A 120 9.88 36.65 8.63
CA VAL A 120 10.16 35.27 9.02
C VAL A 120 8.88 34.46 9.17
N ASP A 121 7.84 35.02 9.78
CA ASP A 121 6.52 34.39 9.97
C ASP A 121 5.88 34.06 8.61
N ARG A 122 5.90 34.99 7.64
CA ARG A 122 5.44 34.72 6.27
C ARG A 122 6.18 33.56 5.61
N LYS A 123 7.52 33.48 5.78
CA LYS A 123 8.30 32.35 5.27
C LYS A 123 7.96 31.06 6.00
N TYR A 124 7.84 31.09 7.32
CA TYR A 124 7.47 29.95 8.16
C TYR A 124 6.13 29.36 7.71
N VAL A 125 5.09 30.19 7.64
CA VAL A 125 3.75 29.78 7.20
C VAL A 125 3.77 29.23 5.78
N SER A 126 4.49 29.87 4.85
CA SER A 126 4.61 29.38 3.48
C SER A 126 5.26 27.99 3.41
N GLN A 127 6.30 27.73 4.20
CA GLN A 127 6.96 26.42 4.23
C GLN A 127 6.12 25.37 4.97
N MET A 128 5.38 25.76 6.00
CA MET A 128 4.42 24.88 6.69
C MET A 128 3.36 24.37 5.72
N ILE A 129 2.73 25.26 4.95
CA ILE A 129 1.71 24.90 3.97
C ILE A 129 2.26 23.91 2.94
N LYS A 130 3.47 24.17 2.41
CA LYS A 130 4.11 23.26 1.44
C LYS A 130 4.39 21.89 2.04
N SER A 131 4.86 21.85 3.28
CA SER A 131 5.19 20.59 3.97
C SER A 131 3.92 19.79 4.28
N GLU A 132 2.86 20.48 4.72
CA GLU A 132 1.54 19.87 4.97
C GLU A 132 0.92 19.30 3.69
N GLN A 133 1.03 20.01 2.55
CA GLN A 133 0.58 19.50 1.26
C GLN A 133 1.27 18.19 0.89
N LEU A 134 2.59 18.13 1.03
CA LEU A 134 3.36 16.92 0.74
C LEU A 134 3.05 15.77 1.72
N ILE A 135 2.83 16.07 3.00
CA ILE A 135 2.42 15.05 3.98
C ILE A 135 1.04 14.49 3.63
N ASN A 136 0.10 15.35 3.21
CA ASN A 136 -1.22 14.91 2.79
C ASN A 136 -1.17 14.07 1.50
N GLU A 137 -0.28 14.40 0.55
CA GLU A 137 -0.01 13.58 -0.62
C GLU A 137 0.53 12.20 -0.23
N LEU A 138 1.54 12.15 0.65
CA LEU A 138 2.10 10.91 1.17
C LEU A 138 1.03 10.07 1.87
N LYS A 139 0.21 10.70 2.72
CA LYS A 139 -0.90 10.04 3.42
C LYS A 139 -1.90 9.45 2.43
N GLY A 140 -2.25 10.17 1.37
CA GLY A 140 -3.15 9.67 0.33
C GLY A 140 -2.61 8.40 -0.33
N LEU A 141 -1.30 8.32 -0.60
CA LEU A 141 -0.67 7.12 -1.13
C LEU A 141 -0.73 5.93 -0.15
N TYR A 142 -0.54 6.18 1.14
CA TYR A 142 -0.69 5.16 2.18
C TYR A 142 -2.13 4.66 2.32
N ASP A 143 -3.10 5.57 2.27
CA ASP A 143 -4.53 5.24 2.35
C ASP A 143 -4.94 4.35 1.16
N GLU A 144 -4.45 4.64 -0.05
CA GLU A 144 -4.69 3.80 -1.24
C GLU A 144 -4.02 2.42 -1.19
N LEU A 145 -2.88 2.32 -0.50
CA LEU A 145 -2.20 1.05 -0.21
C LEU A 145 -2.84 0.32 0.98
N GLU A 146 -3.73 1.00 1.70
CA GLU A 146 -4.35 0.58 2.96
C GLU A 146 -3.31 0.21 4.03
N GLU A 147 -2.26 1.02 4.12
CA GLU A 147 -1.14 0.86 5.07
C GLU A 147 -1.04 2.06 6.00
N GLU A 148 -0.51 1.84 7.20
CA GLU A 148 -0.30 2.93 8.15
C GLU A 148 0.94 3.76 7.77
N MET A 149 0.73 5.08 7.58
CA MET A 149 1.83 6.02 7.35
C MET A 149 2.77 6.08 8.56
N GLU A 150 4.06 6.13 8.32
CA GLU A 150 5.06 6.16 9.39
C GLU A 150 4.93 7.43 10.24
N SER A 151 5.18 7.28 11.55
CA SER A 151 5.08 8.37 12.52
C SER A 151 5.96 9.56 12.16
N ASP A 152 7.13 9.29 11.58
CA ASP A 152 8.18 10.27 11.34
C ASP A 152 7.77 11.31 10.28
N PHE A 153 6.81 10.98 9.42
CA PHE A 153 6.30 11.86 8.37
C PHE A 153 5.00 12.59 8.76
N ARG A 154 4.53 12.47 10.01
CA ARG A 154 3.25 13.07 10.44
C ARG A 154 3.35 14.55 10.83
N ASN A 155 4.54 15.03 11.20
CA ASN A 155 4.71 16.40 11.69
C ASN A 155 5.26 17.34 10.60
N PRO A 156 4.48 18.31 10.10
CA PRO A 156 4.95 19.27 9.09
C PRO A 156 6.16 20.11 9.52
N GLU A 157 6.29 20.43 10.82
CA GLU A 157 7.37 21.28 11.33
C GLU A 157 8.76 20.64 11.14
N ALA A 158 8.83 19.30 11.08
CA ALA A 158 10.07 18.58 10.85
C ALA A 158 10.61 18.75 9.41
N PHE A 159 9.80 19.24 8.46
CA PHE A 159 10.11 19.29 7.03
C PHE A 159 10.21 20.71 6.45
N LEU A 160 10.41 21.69 7.33
CA LEU A 160 10.50 23.11 6.94
C LEU A 160 11.79 23.48 6.21
N THR A 161 12.87 22.75 6.45
CA THR A 161 14.12 22.91 5.71
C THR A 161 14.03 22.26 4.33
N GLU A 162 14.79 22.77 3.37
CA GLU A 162 14.85 22.20 2.02
C GLU A 162 15.37 20.76 2.03
N GLY A 163 16.40 20.47 2.82
CA GLY A 163 16.95 19.12 2.97
C GLY A 163 15.92 18.12 3.47
N ASN A 164 15.16 18.46 4.52
CA ASN A 164 14.13 17.57 5.04
C ASN A 164 12.96 17.43 4.07
N ARG A 165 12.55 18.51 3.39
CA ARG A 165 11.52 18.41 2.35
C ARG A 165 11.91 17.47 1.21
N ASN A 166 13.19 17.44 0.84
CA ASN A 166 13.68 16.49 -0.15
C ASN A 166 13.57 15.04 0.32
N LEU A 167 13.69 14.77 1.63
CA LEU A 167 13.42 13.44 2.20
C LEU A 167 11.94 13.06 2.05
N LEU A 168 11.03 14.01 2.29
CA LEU A 168 9.59 13.79 2.13
C LEU A 168 9.24 13.50 0.65
N LEU A 169 9.79 14.28 -0.29
CA LEU A 169 9.63 14.05 -1.72
C LEU A 169 10.19 12.70 -2.18
N ALA A 170 11.38 12.33 -1.70
CA ALA A 170 11.96 11.01 -1.98
C ALA A 170 11.05 9.90 -1.47
N ARG A 171 10.47 10.06 -0.27
CA ARG A 171 9.55 9.07 0.29
C ARG A 171 8.25 8.95 -0.51
N ILE A 172 7.66 10.07 -0.93
CA ILE A 172 6.49 10.10 -1.82
C ILE A 172 6.79 9.32 -3.10
N ASN A 173 7.96 9.54 -3.71
CA ASN A 173 8.37 8.81 -4.90
C ASN A 173 8.53 7.31 -4.63
N ASP A 174 9.15 6.91 -3.53
CA ASP A 174 9.32 5.49 -3.17
C ASP A 174 7.97 4.79 -3.00
N ILE A 175 7.03 5.41 -2.29
CA ILE A 175 5.70 4.83 -2.07
C ILE A 175 4.88 4.81 -3.38
N SER A 176 5.03 5.83 -4.23
CA SER A 176 4.42 5.84 -5.56
C SER A 176 4.91 4.67 -6.42
N ILE A 177 6.22 4.37 -6.38
CA ILE A 177 6.80 3.20 -7.07
C ILE A 177 6.24 1.89 -6.49
N VAL A 178 6.07 1.80 -5.17
CA VAL A 178 5.46 0.62 -4.54
C VAL A 178 4.01 0.44 -5.01
N LYS A 179 3.22 1.51 -5.03
CA LYS A 179 1.84 1.50 -5.55
C LYS A 179 1.78 1.02 -6.99
N GLU A 180 2.60 1.59 -7.87
CA GLU A 180 2.64 1.20 -9.28
C GLU A 180 3.02 -0.29 -9.45
N LYS A 181 4.03 -0.76 -8.71
CA LYS A 181 4.42 -2.18 -8.71
C LYS A 181 3.27 -3.09 -8.30
N ARG A 182 2.48 -2.71 -7.28
CA ARG A 182 1.34 -3.52 -6.83
C ARG A 182 0.17 -3.49 -7.81
N ILE A 183 -0.12 -2.35 -8.44
CA ILE A 183 -1.10 -2.25 -9.52
C ILE A 183 -0.71 -3.19 -10.67
N ASN A 184 0.54 -3.12 -11.11
CA ASN A 184 1.05 -3.97 -12.20
C ASN A 184 1.03 -5.46 -11.82
N ALA A 185 1.42 -5.80 -10.60
CA ALA A 185 1.34 -7.17 -10.09
C ALA A 185 -0.10 -7.69 -10.07
N ARG A 186 -1.05 -6.90 -9.53
CA ARG A 186 -2.47 -7.23 -9.50
C ARG A 186 -3.00 -7.48 -10.91
N SER A 187 -2.77 -6.54 -11.83
CA SER A 187 -3.23 -6.66 -13.22
C SER A 187 -2.65 -7.88 -13.92
N ARG A 188 -1.36 -8.19 -13.71
CA ARG A 188 -0.74 -9.40 -14.26
C ARG A 188 -1.40 -10.66 -13.71
N CYS A 189 -1.52 -10.79 -12.39
CA CYS A 189 -2.15 -11.96 -11.78
C CYS A 189 -3.60 -12.11 -12.22
N LEU A 190 -4.37 -11.02 -12.32
CA LEU A 190 -5.75 -11.09 -12.82
C LEU A 190 -5.83 -11.59 -14.26
N ASN A 191 -4.92 -11.17 -15.13
CA ASN A 191 -4.87 -11.67 -16.51
C ASN A 191 -4.51 -13.17 -16.56
N GLU A 192 -3.56 -13.60 -15.73
CA GLU A 192 -3.20 -15.02 -15.60
C GLU A 192 -4.37 -15.85 -15.05
N LEU A 193 -5.00 -15.41 -13.96
CA LEU A 193 -6.19 -16.04 -13.38
C LEU A 193 -7.32 -16.15 -14.38
N ASN A 194 -7.63 -15.10 -15.12
CA ASN A 194 -8.66 -15.14 -16.17
C ASN A 194 -8.35 -16.18 -17.26
N SER A 195 -7.07 -16.33 -17.62
CA SER A 195 -6.63 -17.36 -18.55
C SER A 195 -6.84 -18.76 -17.97
N PHE A 196 -6.50 -18.96 -16.69
CA PHE A 196 -6.76 -20.21 -15.98
C PHE A 196 -8.25 -20.51 -15.87
N TYR A 197 -9.09 -19.56 -15.47
CA TYR A 197 -10.52 -19.75 -15.33
C TYR A 197 -11.18 -20.16 -16.66
N THR A 198 -10.80 -19.49 -17.74
CA THR A 198 -11.28 -19.84 -19.10
C THR A 198 -10.85 -21.26 -19.48
N LEU A 199 -9.59 -21.60 -19.25
CA LEU A 199 -9.04 -22.91 -19.61
C LEU A 199 -9.64 -24.03 -18.75
N LEU A 200 -9.82 -23.81 -17.45
CA LEU A 200 -10.31 -24.80 -16.49
C LEU A 200 -11.85 -24.84 -16.42
N GLY A 201 -12.54 -23.96 -17.15
CA GLY A 201 -14.00 -23.86 -17.15
C GLY A 201 -14.58 -23.37 -15.81
N ILE A 202 -13.83 -22.56 -15.07
CA ILE A 202 -14.27 -21.98 -13.80
C ILE A 202 -15.01 -20.67 -14.10
N THR A 203 -16.21 -20.54 -13.55
CA THR A 203 -17.11 -19.39 -13.69
C THR A 203 -17.54 -18.91 -12.30
N ALA A 204 -18.09 -17.70 -12.22
CA ALA A 204 -18.59 -17.18 -10.93
C ALA A 204 -19.69 -18.06 -10.32
N GLU A 205 -20.44 -18.80 -11.16
CA GLU A 205 -21.54 -19.66 -10.75
C GLU A 205 -21.05 -21.01 -10.21
N ASN A 206 -19.95 -21.55 -10.75
CA ASN A 206 -19.44 -22.88 -10.41
C ASN A 206 -18.18 -22.87 -9.53
N ALA A 207 -17.58 -21.70 -9.29
CA ALA A 207 -16.40 -21.57 -8.45
C ALA A 207 -16.71 -22.03 -7.02
N GLU A 208 -15.91 -22.96 -6.51
CA GLU A 208 -16.01 -23.42 -5.11
C GLU A 208 -15.35 -22.44 -4.14
N ASP A 209 -14.30 -21.75 -4.58
CA ASP A 209 -13.56 -20.77 -3.79
C ASP A 209 -14.23 -19.39 -3.86
N GLU A 210 -14.56 -18.82 -2.69
CA GLU A 210 -15.15 -17.48 -2.60
C GLU A 210 -14.21 -16.39 -3.15
N PHE A 211 -12.90 -16.60 -3.06
CA PHE A 211 -11.93 -15.68 -3.66
C PHE A 211 -12.05 -15.66 -5.18
N ASP A 212 -12.24 -16.80 -5.82
CA ASP A 212 -12.44 -16.87 -7.27
C ASP A 212 -13.73 -16.18 -7.69
N LYS A 213 -14.81 -16.35 -6.91
CA LYS A 213 -16.07 -15.63 -7.15
C LYS A 213 -15.88 -14.13 -7.09
N GLN A 214 -15.12 -13.64 -6.11
CA GLN A 214 -14.79 -12.23 -5.99
C GLN A 214 -14.00 -11.74 -7.21
N VAL A 215 -12.95 -12.47 -7.60
CA VAL A 215 -12.12 -12.11 -8.76
C VAL A 215 -12.93 -12.07 -10.06
N LEU A 216 -13.84 -13.04 -10.26
CA LEU A 216 -14.65 -13.15 -11.47
C LEU A 216 -15.80 -12.14 -11.52
N SER A 217 -16.35 -11.75 -10.37
CA SER A 217 -17.53 -10.88 -10.32
C SER A 217 -17.17 -9.39 -10.17
N HIS A 218 -16.15 -9.08 -9.37
CA HIS A 218 -15.80 -7.70 -8.98
C HIS A 218 -14.27 -7.52 -8.86
N PRO A 219 -13.49 -7.75 -9.92
CA PRO A 219 -12.03 -7.68 -9.88
C PRO A 219 -11.48 -6.32 -9.44
N GLU A 220 -12.22 -5.24 -9.66
CA GLU A 220 -11.87 -3.86 -9.27
C GLU A 220 -11.88 -3.64 -7.76
N THR A 221 -12.60 -4.47 -7.00
CA THR A 221 -12.71 -4.35 -5.54
C THR A 221 -11.51 -4.92 -4.78
N LEU A 222 -10.59 -5.58 -5.49
CA LEU A 222 -9.42 -6.21 -4.89
C LEU A 222 -8.42 -5.16 -4.43
N SER A 223 -8.10 -5.20 -3.14
CA SER A 223 -7.18 -4.28 -2.49
C SER A 223 -5.75 -4.33 -3.07
N LEU A 224 -5.00 -3.24 -2.85
CA LEU A 224 -3.57 -3.15 -3.13
C LEU A 224 -2.70 -3.51 -1.91
N ARG A 225 -3.29 -4.05 -0.84
CA ARG A 225 -2.52 -4.60 0.29
C ARG A 225 -1.57 -5.69 -0.18
N LYS A 226 -0.36 -5.71 0.40
CA LYS A 226 0.64 -6.73 0.10
C LYS A 226 0.09 -8.16 0.26
N SER A 227 -0.66 -8.42 1.34
CA SER A 227 -1.25 -9.73 1.61
C SER A 227 -2.25 -10.18 0.56
N ASP A 228 -3.00 -9.25 -0.05
CA ASP A 228 -4.01 -9.61 -1.06
C ASP A 228 -3.37 -9.84 -2.43
N ILE A 229 -2.28 -9.12 -2.74
CA ILE A 229 -1.43 -9.45 -3.89
C ILE A 229 -0.78 -10.83 -3.72
N GLU A 230 -0.32 -11.19 -2.52
CA GLU A 230 0.22 -12.52 -2.23
C GLU A 230 -0.84 -13.62 -2.41
N LYS A 231 -2.09 -13.39 -1.99
CA LYS A 231 -3.20 -14.33 -2.25
C LYS A 231 -3.41 -14.55 -3.75
N LEU A 232 -3.34 -13.50 -4.57
CA LEU A 232 -3.43 -13.63 -6.03
C LEU A 232 -2.32 -14.54 -6.58
N TYR A 233 -1.07 -14.35 -6.15
CA TYR A 233 0.04 -15.22 -6.55
C TYR A 233 -0.16 -16.68 -6.12
N HIS A 234 -0.58 -16.90 -4.88
CA HIS A 234 -0.88 -18.24 -4.38
C HIS A 234 -1.98 -18.90 -5.20
N ARG A 235 -3.01 -18.14 -5.57
CA ARG A 235 -4.09 -18.67 -6.40
C ARG A 235 -3.63 -18.99 -7.83
N CYS A 236 -2.81 -18.15 -8.45
CA CYS A 236 -2.19 -18.45 -9.76
C CYS A 236 -1.41 -19.78 -9.70
N ASN A 237 -0.61 -20.00 -8.66
CA ASN A 237 0.17 -21.22 -8.51
C ASN A 237 -0.75 -22.44 -8.33
N ALA A 238 -1.76 -22.34 -7.47
CA ALA A 238 -2.73 -23.42 -7.25
C ALA A 238 -3.47 -23.80 -8.54
N LEU A 239 -3.88 -22.82 -9.35
CA LEU A 239 -4.53 -23.10 -10.63
C LEU A 239 -3.58 -23.64 -11.69
N SER A 240 -2.30 -23.26 -11.67
CA SER A 240 -1.26 -23.83 -12.52
C SER A 240 -0.99 -25.31 -12.18
N GLU A 241 -0.98 -25.66 -10.89
CA GLU A 241 -0.88 -27.04 -10.44
C GLU A 241 -2.11 -27.84 -10.89
N LEU A 242 -3.31 -27.31 -10.67
CA LEU A 242 -4.55 -27.92 -11.12
C LEU A 242 -4.59 -28.13 -12.64
N GLN A 243 -4.11 -27.15 -13.42
CA GLN A 243 -3.97 -27.29 -14.87
C GLN A 243 -3.08 -28.48 -15.23
N THR A 244 -1.93 -28.58 -14.57
CA THR A 244 -0.97 -29.67 -14.81
C THR A 244 -1.58 -31.03 -14.47
N ASP A 245 -2.27 -31.13 -13.35
CA ASP A 245 -2.95 -32.35 -12.91
C ASP A 245 -4.03 -32.77 -13.91
N ARG A 246 -4.87 -31.83 -14.37
CA ARG A 246 -5.93 -32.12 -15.34
C ARG A 246 -5.37 -32.53 -16.71
N ILE A 247 -4.27 -31.92 -17.16
CA ILE A 247 -3.57 -32.36 -18.38
C ILE A 247 -3.09 -33.80 -18.23
N ASN A 248 -2.49 -34.15 -17.08
CA ASN A 248 -1.99 -35.50 -16.82
C ASN A 248 -3.13 -36.53 -16.82
N ILE A 249 -4.26 -36.22 -16.19
CA ILE A 249 -5.45 -37.09 -16.17
C ILE A 249 -5.98 -37.32 -17.59
N ILE A 250 -6.16 -36.25 -18.37
CA ILE A 250 -6.66 -36.35 -19.75
C ILE A 250 -5.70 -37.18 -20.61
N ASN A 251 -4.39 -36.95 -20.49
CA ASN A 251 -3.39 -37.74 -21.21
C ASN A 251 -3.43 -39.23 -20.83
N GLN A 252 -3.64 -39.55 -19.55
CA GLN A 252 -3.80 -40.94 -19.10
C GLN A 252 -5.04 -41.59 -19.69
N TYR A 253 -6.18 -40.88 -19.72
CA TYR A 253 -7.39 -41.39 -20.36
C TYR A 253 -7.19 -41.58 -21.87
N MET A 254 -6.58 -40.62 -22.55
CA MET A 254 -6.29 -40.71 -23.99
C MET A 254 -5.41 -41.91 -24.33
N GLN A 255 -4.35 -42.17 -23.55
CA GLN A 255 -3.49 -43.35 -23.76
C GLN A 255 -4.28 -44.67 -23.64
N GLN A 256 -5.20 -44.76 -22.67
CA GLN A 256 -6.05 -45.94 -22.51
C GLN A 256 -7.07 -46.08 -23.63
N ILE A 257 -7.70 -44.96 -24.05
CA ILE A 257 -8.63 -44.90 -25.17
C ILE A 257 -7.95 -45.37 -26.46
N GLU A 258 -6.74 -44.88 -26.76
CA GLU A 258 -5.97 -45.30 -27.94
C GLU A 258 -5.63 -46.79 -27.94
N ALA A 259 -5.30 -47.35 -26.78
CA ALA A 259 -5.06 -48.79 -26.65
C ALA A 259 -6.34 -49.60 -26.95
N LEU A 260 -7.49 -49.14 -26.47
CA LEU A 260 -8.78 -49.79 -26.73
C LEU A 260 -9.23 -49.63 -28.18
N TRP A 261 -9.00 -48.48 -28.82
CA TRP A 261 -9.26 -48.29 -30.24
C TRP A 261 -8.50 -49.31 -31.10
N LYS A 262 -7.22 -49.56 -30.78
CA LYS A 262 -6.41 -50.59 -31.45
C LYS A 262 -6.98 -51.99 -31.23
N LEU A 263 -7.44 -52.30 -30.01
CA LEU A 263 -8.00 -53.62 -29.68
C LEU A 263 -9.37 -53.87 -30.34
N LEU A 264 -10.20 -52.83 -30.45
CA LEU A 264 -11.54 -52.91 -31.02
C LEU A 264 -11.57 -52.76 -32.54
N GLU A 265 -10.43 -52.40 -33.15
CA GLU A 265 -10.33 -52.01 -34.56
C GLU A 265 -11.29 -50.85 -34.89
N THR A 266 -11.35 -49.85 -34.00
CA THR A 266 -12.21 -48.68 -34.15
C THR A 266 -11.88 -47.92 -35.44
N SER A 267 -12.92 -47.50 -36.16
CA SER A 267 -12.76 -46.84 -37.46
C SER A 267 -12.13 -45.45 -37.32
N ALA A 268 -11.42 -44.99 -38.35
CA ALA A 268 -10.84 -43.65 -38.36
C ALA A 268 -11.90 -42.54 -38.20
N GLU A 269 -13.10 -42.73 -38.79
CA GLU A 269 -14.21 -41.79 -38.67
C GLU A 269 -14.69 -41.61 -37.22
N GLU A 270 -14.75 -42.69 -36.44
CA GLU A 270 -15.14 -42.64 -35.03
C GLU A 270 -14.06 -41.98 -34.15
N VAL A 271 -12.79 -42.26 -34.44
CA VAL A 271 -11.65 -41.61 -33.77
C VAL A 271 -11.66 -40.10 -34.01
N ASP A 272 -11.87 -39.68 -35.26
CA ASP A 272 -11.96 -38.27 -35.63
C ASP A 272 -13.18 -37.60 -34.99
N ALA A 273 -14.32 -38.29 -34.95
CA ALA A 273 -15.55 -37.79 -34.33
C ALA A 273 -15.40 -37.56 -32.81
N PHE A 274 -14.67 -38.41 -32.10
CA PHE A 274 -14.37 -38.20 -30.68
C PHE A 274 -13.36 -37.06 -30.49
N SER A 275 -12.28 -37.05 -31.28
CA SER A 275 -11.23 -36.03 -31.22
C SER A 275 -11.79 -34.62 -31.47
N ALA A 276 -12.75 -34.48 -32.39
CA ALA A 276 -13.42 -33.21 -32.68
C ALA A 276 -14.31 -32.70 -31.51
N LYS A 277 -14.82 -33.61 -30.66
CA LYS A 277 -15.63 -33.25 -29.47
C LYS A 277 -14.77 -32.85 -28.28
N CYS A 278 -13.52 -33.32 -28.22
CA CYS A 278 -12.57 -32.95 -27.19
C CYS A 278 -11.96 -31.58 -27.51
N GLN A 279 -12.76 -30.51 -27.36
CA GLN A 279 -12.25 -29.15 -27.51
C GLN A 279 -11.37 -28.74 -26.32
N ILE A 280 -10.43 -27.85 -26.64
CA ILE A 280 -9.20 -27.37 -25.99
C ILE A 280 -9.25 -27.09 -24.46
N ASN A 281 -10.42 -27.06 -23.83
CA ASN A 281 -10.53 -26.71 -22.41
C ASN A 281 -10.31 -27.93 -21.48
N LEU A 282 -9.79 -27.65 -20.29
CA LEU A 282 -9.49 -28.61 -19.23
C LEU A 282 -10.60 -28.58 -18.15
N SER A 283 -11.85 -28.43 -18.57
CA SER A 283 -12.99 -28.39 -17.65
C SER A 283 -13.28 -29.78 -17.05
N ASN A 284 -14.02 -29.80 -15.93
CA ASN A 284 -14.51 -31.06 -15.36
C ASN A 284 -15.43 -31.82 -16.33
N GLU A 285 -16.16 -31.09 -17.19
CA GLU A 285 -17.00 -31.68 -18.23
C GLU A 285 -16.15 -32.41 -19.28
N THR A 286 -15.03 -31.82 -19.71
CA THR A 286 -14.10 -32.47 -20.64
C THR A 286 -13.46 -33.71 -20.04
N ILE A 287 -13.06 -33.67 -18.76
CA ILE A 287 -12.53 -34.85 -18.06
C ILE A 287 -13.60 -35.95 -18.00
N SER A 288 -14.84 -35.59 -17.64
CA SER A 288 -15.95 -36.53 -17.58
C SER A 288 -16.28 -37.12 -18.96
N LEU A 289 -16.13 -36.35 -20.04
CA LEU A 289 -16.31 -36.84 -21.41
C LEU A 289 -15.31 -37.96 -21.74
N HIS A 290 -14.03 -37.76 -21.39
CA HIS A 290 -12.98 -38.76 -21.60
C HIS A 290 -13.22 -40.01 -20.75
N GLU A 291 -13.56 -39.84 -19.47
CA GLU A 291 -13.86 -40.95 -18.56
C GLU A 291 -15.06 -41.78 -19.04
N ASN A 292 -16.17 -41.12 -19.41
CA ASN A 292 -17.35 -41.80 -19.91
C ASN A 292 -17.08 -42.55 -21.21
N TYR A 293 -16.32 -41.96 -22.13
CA TYR A 293 -15.98 -42.60 -23.40
C TYR A 293 -15.03 -43.79 -23.19
N LEU A 294 -14.05 -43.66 -22.30
CA LEU A 294 -13.20 -44.77 -21.88
C LEU A 294 -14.04 -45.93 -21.32
N HIS A 295 -15.00 -45.64 -20.44
CA HIS A 295 -15.87 -46.65 -19.87
C HIS A 295 -16.76 -47.33 -20.94
N GLN A 296 -17.26 -46.55 -21.90
CA GLN A 296 -18.01 -47.08 -23.03
C GLN A 296 -17.18 -48.08 -23.87
N LEU A 297 -15.92 -47.76 -24.18
CA LEU A 297 -15.03 -48.66 -24.92
C LEU A 297 -14.71 -49.92 -24.12
N GLN A 298 -14.47 -49.79 -22.81
CA GLN A 298 -14.24 -50.94 -21.93
C GLN A 298 -15.45 -51.89 -21.91
N GLU A 299 -16.67 -51.36 -21.86
CA GLU A 299 -17.88 -52.17 -21.89
C GLU A 299 -18.09 -52.83 -23.26
N GLN A 300 -17.74 -52.16 -24.37
CA GLN A 300 -17.75 -52.78 -25.70
C GLN A 300 -16.79 -53.98 -25.80
N VAL A 301 -15.57 -53.85 -25.27
CA VAL A 301 -14.62 -54.98 -25.20
C VAL A 301 -15.23 -56.12 -24.39
N LYS A 302 -15.81 -55.82 -23.23
CA LYS A 302 -16.45 -56.83 -22.37
C LYS A 302 -17.61 -57.53 -23.07
N GLN A 303 -18.44 -56.81 -23.83
CA GLN A 303 -19.52 -57.40 -24.62
C GLN A 303 -18.99 -58.33 -25.71
N ARG A 304 -17.94 -57.91 -26.46
CA ARG A 304 -17.30 -58.77 -27.47
C ARG A 304 -16.74 -60.04 -26.84
N LEU A 305 -16.03 -59.94 -25.72
CA LEU A 305 -15.50 -61.10 -24.99
C LEU A 305 -16.63 -62.02 -24.49
N THR A 306 -17.74 -61.44 -24.03
CA THR A 306 -18.91 -62.20 -23.56
C THR A 306 -19.56 -63.01 -24.68
N GLN A 307 -19.43 -62.59 -25.94
CA GLN A 307 -19.92 -63.33 -27.11
C GLN A 307 -18.88 -64.33 -27.66
N LEU A 308 -17.62 -63.92 -27.73
CA LEU A 308 -16.51 -64.73 -28.26
C LEU A 308 -16.21 -65.95 -27.38
N ILE A 309 -16.20 -65.79 -26.05
CA ILE A 309 -15.84 -66.87 -25.13
C ILE A 309 -16.80 -68.07 -25.26
N PRO A 310 -18.13 -67.90 -25.25
CA PRO A 310 -19.07 -68.99 -25.51
C PRO A 310 -18.92 -69.60 -26.90
N ALA A 311 -18.75 -68.79 -27.95
CA ALA A 311 -18.59 -69.29 -29.31
C ALA A 311 -17.34 -70.18 -29.46
N ILE A 312 -16.20 -69.75 -28.90
CA ILE A 312 -14.97 -70.55 -28.87
C ILE A 312 -15.19 -71.84 -28.05
N ARG A 313 -15.91 -71.78 -26.93
CA ARG A 313 -16.25 -72.99 -26.15
C ARG A 313 -17.08 -73.97 -26.96
N GLU A 314 -18.04 -73.49 -27.74
CA GLU A 314 -18.86 -74.32 -28.61
C GLU A 314 -18.05 -74.96 -29.74
N GLU A 315 -17.16 -74.20 -30.38
CA GLU A 315 -16.24 -74.74 -31.40
C GLU A 315 -15.31 -75.80 -30.81
N ILE A 316 -14.73 -75.55 -29.64
CA ILE A 316 -13.90 -76.53 -28.92
C ILE A 316 -14.71 -77.79 -28.63
N GLN A 317 -15.96 -77.65 -28.16
CA GLN A 317 -16.82 -78.79 -27.89
C GLN A 317 -17.12 -79.58 -29.18
N GLY A 318 -17.39 -78.89 -30.29
CA GLY A 318 -17.59 -79.53 -31.60
C GLY A 318 -16.36 -80.33 -32.07
N VAL A 319 -15.15 -79.80 -31.86
CA VAL A 319 -13.90 -80.52 -32.14
C VAL A 319 -13.75 -81.75 -31.24
N ILE A 320 -14.05 -81.62 -29.95
CA ILE A 320 -14.02 -82.74 -29.01
C ILE A 320 -15.00 -83.84 -29.44
N ASP A 321 -16.24 -83.47 -29.76
CA ASP A 321 -17.29 -84.41 -30.18
C ASP A 321 -16.90 -85.12 -31.48
N TYR A 322 -16.32 -84.41 -32.44
CA TYR A 322 -15.79 -84.99 -33.68
C TYR A 322 -14.68 -86.01 -33.42
N ILE A 323 -13.70 -85.67 -32.59
CA ILE A 323 -12.61 -86.58 -32.20
C ILE A 323 -13.17 -87.81 -31.49
N CYS A 324 -14.11 -87.64 -30.56
CA CYS A 324 -14.77 -88.74 -29.86
C CYS A 324 -15.52 -89.65 -30.83
N ALA A 325 -16.28 -89.09 -31.77
CA ALA A 325 -16.98 -89.86 -32.80
C ALA A 325 -16.01 -90.67 -33.67
N TYR A 326 -14.91 -90.04 -34.12
CA TYR A 326 -13.89 -90.72 -34.94
C TYR A 326 -13.16 -91.82 -34.17
N SER A 327 -12.85 -91.57 -32.89
CA SER A 327 -12.27 -92.57 -31.98
C SER A 327 -13.20 -93.77 -31.79
N ASN A 328 -14.50 -93.53 -31.61
CA ASN A 328 -15.51 -94.60 -31.51
C ASN A 328 -15.62 -95.41 -32.82
N VAL A 329 -15.54 -94.76 -33.98
CA VAL A 329 -15.50 -95.43 -35.29
C VAL A 329 -14.25 -96.31 -35.43
N LEU A 330 -13.08 -95.79 -35.05
CA LEU A 330 -11.83 -96.57 -35.07
C LEU A 330 -11.87 -97.75 -34.08
N GLN A 331 -12.52 -97.61 -32.93
CA GLN A 331 -12.74 -98.73 -32.00
C GLN A 331 -13.73 -99.76 -32.54
N SER A 332 -14.68 -99.33 -33.37
CA SER A 332 -15.64 -100.21 -34.06
C SER A 332 -15.07 -100.91 -35.29
N TRP A 333 -13.93 -100.45 -35.80
CA TRP A 333 -13.20 -101.15 -36.85
C TRP A 333 -12.55 -102.39 -36.27
N ASP A 334 -13.12 -103.54 -36.62
CA ASP A 334 -12.48 -104.82 -36.37
C ASP A 334 -11.23 -104.94 -37.26
N LEU A 335 -10.07 -104.66 -36.67
CA LEU A 335 -8.75 -104.78 -37.32
C LEU A 335 -8.40 -106.22 -37.71
N SER A 336 -9.25 -107.20 -37.39
CA SER A 336 -9.14 -108.59 -37.86
C SER A 336 -9.15 -108.71 -39.40
N VAL A 337 -9.75 -107.74 -40.12
CA VAL A 337 -9.84 -107.75 -41.59
C VAL A 337 -8.53 -107.31 -42.28
N LEU A 338 -7.62 -106.66 -41.56
CA LEU A 338 -6.29 -106.27 -42.06
C LEU A 338 -5.20 -107.33 -41.82
N GLN A 339 -5.55 -108.52 -41.30
CA GLN A 339 -4.62 -109.64 -41.33
C GLN A 339 -4.35 -110.02 -42.78
N ALA A 340 -3.19 -109.60 -43.26
CA ALA A 340 -2.61 -110.03 -44.52
C ALA A 340 -2.74 -111.56 -44.61
N SER A 341 -3.38 -112.01 -45.69
CA SER A 341 -3.40 -113.41 -46.09
C SER A 341 -1.97 -113.97 -46.01
N PRO A 342 -1.70 -115.00 -45.17
CA PRO A 342 -0.42 -115.69 -45.22
C PRO A 342 -0.40 -116.55 -46.47
N GLY A 343 -0.07 -115.93 -47.59
CA GLY A 343 0.45 -116.61 -48.75
C GLY A 343 1.92 -116.93 -48.54
N ILE A 344 2.24 -118.22 -48.64
CA ILE A 344 3.49 -118.83 -49.14
C ILE A 344 4.33 -119.61 -48.10
N SER A 345 4.70 -120.82 -48.55
CA SER A 345 5.61 -121.87 -48.04
C SER A 345 5.05 -122.74 -46.90
N ASP A 346 4.99 -124.07 -47.00
CA ASP A 346 6.08 -124.94 -47.44
C ASP A 346 5.72 -126.05 -48.43
N ARG A 347 6.67 -126.25 -49.34
CA ARG A 347 6.85 -127.43 -50.18
C ARG A 347 8.34 -127.74 -50.12
N SER A 348 8.80 -128.62 -49.23
CA SER A 348 10.02 -129.43 -49.41
C SER A 348 10.02 -130.59 -48.40
N ASP A 349 10.15 -131.80 -48.96
CA ASP A 349 10.51 -133.12 -48.41
C ASP A 349 9.63 -133.81 -47.36
#